data_AF-A0A2D4YW66-F1
#
_entry.id   AF-A0A2D4YW66-F1
#
_cell.length_a   1.000
_cell.length_b   1.000
_cell.length_c   1.000
_cell.angle_alpha   90.00
_cell.angle_beta   90.00
_cell.angle_gamma   90.00
#
_symmetry.space_group_name_H-M   'P 1'
#
loop_
_entity.id
_entity.type
_entity.pdbx_description
1 polymer ?
#
loop_
_entity_poly.entity_id
_entity_poly.type
_entity_poly.pdbx_seq_one_letter_code
_entity_poly.pdbx_strand_id
1 'polypeptide(L)'
;MNETNSWVVPEWERASEAMVSRCSRGVARERDLELLKQAARELLLMQSSDWSFILRAGTTTDLARERIERHRQRFWRLMDAMDGDEELPEQWLQQIEADDRLFPLIQPVDWSKTGN
;
A
#
# COMPACT_ATOMS: atom_id res chain seq x y z
N MET A 1 -9.23 -12.39 -15.43
CA MET A 1 -7.95 -11.70 -15.63
C MET A 1 -7.42 -12.06 -17.01
N ASN A 2 -6.94 -11.07 -17.74
CA ASN A 2 -6.14 -11.18 -18.96
C ASN A 2 -4.67 -11.41 -18.57
N GLU A 3 -3.87 -12.07 -19.43
CA GLU A 3 -2.46 -12.46 -19.13
C GLU A 3 -1.60 -11.29 -18.63
N THR A 4 -1.81 -10.08 -19.16
CA THR A 4 -1.06 -8.85 -18.83
C THR A 4 -1.31 -8.28 -17.43
N ASN A 5 -2.38 -8.71 -16.74
CA ASN A 5 -2.73 -8.24 -15.38
C ASN A 5 -2.75 -9.38 -14.36
N SER A 6 -2.24 -10.56 -14.74
CA SER A 6 -2.24 -11.76 -13.90
C SER A 6 -1.41 -11.60 -12.62
N TRP A 7 -0.42 -10.71 -12.62
CA TRP A 7 0.47 -10.42 -11.51
C TRP A 7 -0.18 -9.65 -10.35
N VAL A 8 -1.30 -8.96 -10.60
CA VAL A 8 -1.91 -8.03 -9.63
C VAL A 8 -2.41 -8.76 -8.38
N VAL A 9 -3.07 -9.91 -8.55
CA VAL A 9 -3.63 -10.67 -7.42
C VAL A 9 -2.53 -11.24 -6.51
N PRO A 10 -1.49 -11.94 -7.03
CA PRO A 10 -0.37 -12.36 -6.19
C PRO A 10 0.32 -11.21 -5.45
N GLU A 11 0.44 -10.04 -6.08
CA GLU A 11 1.05 -8.88 -5.43
C GLU A 11 0.19 -8.33 -4.29
N TRP A 12 -1.14 -8.34 -4.44
CA TRP A 12 -2.07 -7.95 -3.37
C TRP A 12 -1.99 -8.88 -2.17
N GLU A 13 -1.90 -10.18 -2.40
CA GLU A 13 -1.73 -11.17 -1.34
C GLU A 13 -0.40 -10.92 -0.60
N ARG A 14 0.70 -10.78 -1.34
CA ARG A 14 2.03 -10.50 -0.79
C ARG A 14 2.07 -9.22 0.04
N ALA A 15 1.50 -8.14 -0.47
CA ALA A 15 1.46 -6.86 0.24
C ALA A 15 0.55 -6.91 1.49
N SER A 16 -0.58 -7.64 1.44
CA SER A 16 -1.45 -7.82 2.59
C SER A 16 -0.76 -8.59 3.71
N GLU A 17 -0.07 -9.68 3.37
CA GLU A 17 0.69 -10.46 4.33
C GLU A 17 1.81 -9.65 4.97
N ALA A 18 2.53 -8.84 4.18
CA ALA A 18 3.56 -7.93 4.68
C ALA A 18 2.96 -6.90 5.66
N MET A 19 1.82 -6.29 5.32
CA MET A 19 1.12 -5.35 6.20
C MET A 19 0.72 -6.00 7.52
N VAL A 20 0.11 -7.19 7.48
CA VAL A 20 -0.28 -7.94 8.68
C VAL A 20 0.94 -8.28 9.53
N SER A 21 1.98 -8.83 8.91
CA SER A 21 3.23 -9.20 9.58
C SER A 21 3.83 -7.99 10.30
N ARG A 22 3.89 -6.85 9.62
CA ARG A 22 4.52 -5.64 10.16
C ARG A 22 3.68 -5.00 11.25
N CYS A 23 2.37 -4.85 11.08
CA CYS A 23 1.48 -4.35 12.13
C CYS A 23 1.49 -5.24 13.38
N SER A 24 1.66 -6.56 13.21
CA SER A 24 1.71 -7.51 14.32
C SER A 24 3.01 -7.46 15.13
N ARG A 25 4.10 -6.86 14.61
CA ARG A 25 5.35 -6.65 15.36
C ARG A 25 5.26 -5.50 16.37
N GLY A 26 4.21 -4.69 16.26
CA GLY A 26 4.07 -3.46 17.04
C GLY A 26 4.93 -2.32 16.51
N VAL A 27 4.69 -1.13 17.06
CA VAL A 27 5.35 0.11 16.65
C VAL A 27 6.16 0.65 17.82
N ALA A 28 7.45 0.89 17.62
CA ALA A 28 8.35 1.40 18.66
C ALA A 28 8.43 2.94 18.69
N ARG A 29 8.20 3.61 17.55
CA ARG A 29 8.34 5.07 17.39
C ARG A 29 7.10 5.65 16.71
N GLU A 30 6.73 6.89 17.06
CA GLU A 30 5.62 7.61 16.41
C GLU A 30 5.79 7.71 14.89
N ARG A 31 7.03 7.90 14.41
CA ARG A 31 7.32 7.92 12.98
C ARG A 31 6.99 6.62 12.26
N ASP A 32 7.17 5.47 12.92
CA ASP A 32 6.81 4.18 12.30
C ASP A 32 5.27 4.04 12.18
N LEU A 33 4.51 4.70 13.07
CA LEU A 33 3.05 4.75 13.00
C LEU A 33 2.57 5.60 11.82
N GLU A 34 3.22 6.73 11.55
CA GLU A 34 2.94 7.59 10.39
C GLU A 34 3.18 6.83 9.08
N LEU A 35 4.33 6.15 8.97
CA LEU A 35 4.67 5.33 7.82
C LEU A 35 3.65 4.20 7.61
N LEU A 36 3.25 3.50 8.68
CA LEU A 36 2.22 2.45 8.60
C LEU A 36 0.85 2.98 8.19
N LYS A 37 0.45 4.16 8.68
CA LYS A 37 -0.82 4.77 8.27
C LYS A 37 -0.82 5.07 6.77
N GLN A 38 0.29 5.61 6.25
CA GLN A 38 0.38 5.86 4.83
C GLN A 38 0.44 4.56 4.03
N ALA A 39 1.22 3.57 4.47
CA ALA A 39 1.29 2.25 3.82
C ALA A 39 -0.09 1.57 3.77
N ALA A 40 -0.89 1.69 4.82
CA ALA A 40 -2.26 1.20 4.83
C ALA A 40 -3.13 1.83 3.72
N ARG A 41 -2.98 3.14 3.48
CA ARG A 41 -3.69 3.84 2.39
C ARG A 41 -3.21 3.37 1.02
N GLU A 42 -1.89 3.24 0.83
CA GLU A 42 -1.32 2.74 -0.41
C GLU A 42 -1.80 1.31 -0.72
N LEU A 43 -1.87 0.44 0.29
CA LEU A 43 -2.41 -0.91 0.15
C LEU A 43 -3.88 -0.91 -0.31
N LEU A 44 -4.73 -0.12 0.37
CA LEU A 44 -6.14 -0.02 0.01
C LEU A 44 -6.35 0.56 -1.39
N LEU A 45 -5.56 1.57 -1.77
CA LEU A 45 -5.61 2.18 -3.10
C LEU A 45 -5.13 1.23 -4.19
N MET A 46 -4.09 0.43 -3.91
CA MET A 46 -3.62 -0.62 -4.80
C MET A 46 -4.67 -1.72 -5.02
N GLN A 47 -5.46 -2.04 -4.00
CA GLN A 47 -6.49 -3.11 -4.02
C GLN A 47 -7.87 -2.64 -4.49
N SER A 48 -8.04 -1.35 -4.84
CA SER A 48 -9.35 -0.84 -5.23
C SER A 48 -9.95 -1.64 -6.39
N SER A 49 -11.22 -2.02 -6.22
CA SER A 49 -12.00 -2.79 -7.20
C SER A 49 -12.25 -2.02 -8.50
N ASP A 50 -12.16 -0.69 -8.46
CA ASP A 50 -12.34 0.16 -9.65
C ASP A 50 -11.29 -0.15 -10.71
N TRP A 51 -10.06 -0.46 -10.30
CA TRP A 51 -9.00 -0.87 -11.22
C TRP A 51 -9.34 -2.19 -11.90
N SER A 52 -9.82 -3.16 -11.14
CA SER A 52 -10.25 -4.46 -11.70
C SER A 52 -11.39 -4.30 -12.71
N PHE A 53 -12.32 -3.36 -12.47
CA PHE A 53 -13.41 -3.06 -13.39
C PHE A 53 -12.91 -2.36 -14.66
N ILE A 54 -12.06 -1.34 -14.53
CA ILE A 54 -11.45 -0.63 -15.66
C ILE A 54 -10.60 -1.59 -16.52
N LEU A 55 -9.78 -2.43 -15.89
CA LEU A 55 -8.95 -3.43 -16.58
C LEU A 55 -9.78 -4.46 -17.34
N ARG A 56 -10.96 -4.84 -16.80
CA ARG A 56 -11.89 -5.77 -17.45
C ARG A 56 -12.70 -5.11 -18.57
N ALA A 57 -13.02 -3.83 -18.44
CA ALA A 57 -13.75 -3.06 -19.45
C ALA A 57 -12.91 -2.74 -20.71
N GLY A 58 -11.58 -2.89 -20.64
CA GLY A 58 -10.67 -2.72 -21.79
C GLY A 58 -10.49 -1.26 -22.24
N THR A 59 -11.05 -0.30 -21.51
CA THR A 59 -10.86 1.13 -21.75
C THR A 59 -9.93 1.69 -20.68
N THR A 60 -8.89 2.44 -21.08
CA THR A 60 -7.93 3.05 -20.15
C THR A 60 -7.13 2.06 -19.27
N THR A 61 -6.81 0.87 -19.79
CA THR A 61 -6.07 -0.18 -19.07
C THR A 61 -4.70 0.26 -18.57
N ASP A 62 -4.02 1.14 -19.31
CA ASP A 62 -2.67 1.58 -18.96
C ASP A 62 -2.69 2.54 -17.77
N LEU A 63 -3.71 3.40 -17.66
CA LEU A 63 -3.87 4.27 -16.49
C LEU A 63 -4.15 3.46 -15.23
N ALA A 64 -5.00 2.43 -15.31
CA ALA A 64 -5.27 1.55 -14.17
C ALA A 64 -3.99 0.81 -13.74
N ARG A 65 -3.19 0.32 -14.70
CA ARG A 65 -1.90 -0.32 -14.42
C ARG A 65 -0.91 0.65 -13.76
N GLU A 66 -0.77 1.86 -14.30
CA GLU A 66 0.11 2.89 -13.76
C GLU A 66 -0.27 3.26 -12.32
N ARG A 67 -1.58 3.37 -12.03
CA ARG A 67 -2.08 3.65 -10.68
C ARG A 67 -1.77 2.52 -9.70
N ILE A 68 -2.05 1.27 -10.06
CA ILE A 68 -1.70 0.10 -9.24
C ILE A 68 -0.19 0.10 -8.96
N GLU A 69 0.62 0.25 -10.01
CA GLU A 69 2.08 0.20 -9.91
C GLU A 69 2.64 1.33 -9.03
N ARG A 70 2.08 2.53 -9.13
CA ARG A 70 2.47 3.65 -8.27
C ARG A 70 2.19 3.38 -6.79
N HIS A 71 0.99 2.91 -6.46
CA HIS A 71 0.64 2.59 -5.07
C HIS A 71 1.45 1.39 -4.55
N ARG A 72 1.73 0.41 -5.41
CA ARG A 72 2.63 -0.71 -5.12
C ARG A 72 4.04 -0.23 -4.76
N GLN A 73 4.63 0.64 -5.58
CA GLN A 73 5.97 1.18 -5.34
C GLN A 73 6.03 2.01 -4.05
N ARG A 74 5.03 2.87 -3.81
CA ARG A 74 4.93 3.66 -2.58
C ARG A 74 4.81 2.76 -1.35
N PHE A 75 3.98 1.72 -1.40
CA PHE A 75 3.80 0.76 -0.33
C PHE A 75 5.12 0.07 0.06
N TRP A 76 5.83 -0.53 -0.90
CA TRP A 76 7.06 -1.26 -0.60
C TRP A 76 8.18 -0.34 -0.12
N ARG A 77 8.30 0.85 -0.70
CA ARG A 77 9.25 1.86 -0.24
C ARG A 77 9.04 2.26 1.23
N LEU A 78 7.78 2.36 1.67
CA LEU A 78 7.45 2.60 3.08
C LEU A 78 7.83 1.40 3.97
N MET A 79 7.63 0.17 3.49
CA MET A 79 8.04 -1.05 4.21
C MET A 79 9.56 -1.13 4.36
N ASP A 80 10.29 -0.92 3.28
CA ASP A 80 11.76 -0.95 3.27
C ASP A 80 12.34 0.16 4.18
N ALA A 81 11.73 1.35 4.17
CA ALA A 81 12.13 2.42 5.08
C ALA A 81 11.88 2.12 6.57
N MET A 82 10.83 1.35 6.86
CA MET A 82 10.53 0.91 8.22
C MET A 82 11.43 -0.21 8.71
N ASP A 83 11.95 -1.04 7.80
CA ASP A 83 12.95 -2.06 8.10
C ASP A 83 14.38 -1.49 8.13
N GLY A 84 14.56 -0.24 7.66
CA GLY A 84 15.85 0.46 7.64
C GLY A 84 16.69 0.16 6.40
N ASP A 85 16.09 -0.50 5.41
CA ASP A 85 16.73 -0.88 4.14
C ASP A 85 16.72 0.27 3.13
N GLU A 86 15.85 1.28 3.32
CA GLU A 86 15.77 2.47 2.46
C GLU A 86 15.62 3.78 3.26
N GLU A 87 16.36 4.82 2.86
CA GLU A 87 16.12 6.18 3.36
C GLU A 87 15.12 6.92 2.47
N LEU A 88 14.07 7.47 3.09
CA LEU A 88 13.09 8.28 2.38
C LEU A 88 13.67 9.69 2.13
N PRO A 89 13.55 10.22 0.90
CA PRO A 89 13.93 11.60 0.61
C PRO A 89 13.18 12.58 1.51
N GLU A 90 13.79 13.74 1.75
CA GLU A 90 13.15 14.83 2.49
C GLU A 90 11.80 15.18 1.84
N GLN A 91 10.78 15.41 2.67
CA GLN A 91 9.40 15.76 2.24
C GLN A 91 8.65 14.69 1.44
N TRP A 92 9.27 13.57 1.06
CA TRP A 92 8.62 12.55 0.23
C TRP A 92 7.36 11.98 0.89
N LEU A 93 7.43 11.67 2.19
CA LEU A 93 6.28 11.20 2.96
C LEU A 93 5.13 12.22 2.95
N GLN A 94 5.45 13.49 3.23
CA GLN A 94 4.47 14.59 3.25
C GLN A 94 3.79 14.77 1.89
N GLN A 95 4.53 14.61 0.80
CA GLN A 95 3.99 14.69 -0.55
C GLN A 95 2.99 13.56 -0.83
N ILE A 96 3.34 12.31 -0.52
CA ILE A 96 2.42 11.19 -0.77
C ILE A 96 1.23 11.22 0.19
N GLU A 97 1.40 11.70 1.42
CA GLU A 97 0.30 11.94 2.37
C GLU A 97 -0.68 13.01 1.85
N ALA A 98 -0.17 14.05 1.19
CA ALA A 98 -1.00 15.08 0.57
C ALA A 98 -1.75 14.56 -0.67
N ASP A 99 -1.06 13.77 -1.51
CA ASP A 99 -1.63 13.14 -2.71
C ASP A 99 -2.74 12.14 -2.34
N ASP A 100 -2.47 11.26 -1.36
CA ASP A 100 -3.28 10.08 -1.02
C ASP A 100 -3.88 10.19 0.40
N ARG A 101 -4.48 11.35 0.71
CA ARG A 101 -5.02 11.72 2.04
C ARG A 101 -6.33 11.04 2.47
N LEU A 102 -6.71 9.93 1.86
CA LEU A 102 -7.96 9.22 2.18
C LEU A 102 -7.87 8.52 3.54
N PHE A 103 -9.00 8.27 4.19
CA PHE A 103 -9.05 7.60 5.50
C PHE A 103 -8.18 8.30 6.57
N PRO A 104 -8.56 9.52 7.01
CA PRO A 104 -7.78 10.26 8.01
C PRO A 104 -7.69 9.54 9.37
N LEU A 105 -8.65 8.66 9.66
CA LEU A 105 -8.73 7.90 10.89
C LEU A 105 -8.20 6.46 10.77
N ILE A 106 -7.53 6.11 9.66
CA ILE A 106 -7.00 4.75 9.43
C ILE A 106 -6.12 4.31 10.60
N GLN A 107 -6.37 3.10 11.10
CA GLN A 107 -5.63 2.54 12.22
C GLN A 107 -4.85 1.30 11.76
N PRO A 108 -3.51 1.32 11.79
CA PRO A 108 -2.72 0.14 11.41
C PRO A 108 -3.01 -1.11 12.26
N VAL A 109 -3.56 -0.95 13.47
CA VAL A 109 -3.97 -2.07 14.32
C VAL A 109 -5.06 -2.94 13.68
N ASP A 110 -5.83 -2.41 12.72
CA ASP A 110 -6.85 -3.19 12.00
C ASP A 110 -6.24 -4.33 11.18
N TRP A 111 -4.95 -4.27 10.84
CA TRP A 111 -4.19 -5.33 10.18
C TRP A 111 -3.39 -6.21 11.14
N SER A 112 -3.35 -5.89 12.43
CA SER A 112 -2.66 -6.72 13.41
C SER A 112 -3.39 -8.06 13.58
N LYS A 113 -2.65 -9.16 13.74
CA LYS A 113 -3.25 -10.44 14.09
C LYS A 113 -3.91 -10.31 15.46
N THR A 114 -5.24 -10.37 15.50
CA THR A 114 -5.95 -10.62 16.75
C THR A 114 -5.54 -12.00 17.23
N GLY A 115 -5.01 -12.11 18.45
CA GLY A 115 -4.56 -13.39 19.00
C GLY A 115 -5.63 -14.47 18.86
N ASN A 116 -5.22 -15.67 18.43
CA ASN A 116 -6.04 -16.88 18.48
C ASN A 116 -6.35 -17.27 19.93
#